data_AF-A0A0Q0Y394-F1
#
_entry.id   AF-A0A0Q0Y394-F1
#
_cell.length_a   1.000
_cell.length_b   1.000
_cell.length_c   1.000
_cell.angle_alpha   90.00
_cell.angle_beta   90.00
_cell.angle_gamma   90.00
#
_symmetry.space_group_name_H-M   'P 1'
#
loop_
_entity.id
_entity.type
_entity.pdbx_description
1 polymer ?
#
loop_
_entity_poly.entity_id
_entity_poly.type
_entity_poly.pdbx_seq_one_letter_code
_entity_poly.pdbx_strand_id
1 'polypeptide(L)'
;MTAKTIPLTDLLPDDVVQGFADRTFARAMTAEQLQVQTAYGSIYAEVLVDAIDTNDVELAAAAVRWLVAHVRAGRARWHELDQRAGGAQ
;
A
#
# COMPACT_ATOMS: atom_id res chain seq x y z
N MET A 1 -6.68 17.03 -24.88
CA MET A 1 -6.05 16.73 -23.57
C MET A 1 -4.61 16.37 -23.80
N THR A 2 -3.67 17.07 -23.17
CA THR A 2 -2.25 16.69 -23.19
C THR A 2 -2.02 15.65 -22.10
N ALA A 3 -1.36 14.54 -22.43
CA ALA A 3 -0.98 13.54 -21.42
C ALA A 3 -0.05 14.20 -20.39
N LYS A 4 -0.38 14.05 -19.11
CA LYS A 4 0.50 14.42 -17.99
C LYS A 4 1.30 13.17 -17.60
N THR A 5 2.61 13.33 -17.47
CA THR A 5 3.53 12.26 -17.08
C THR A 5 4.06 12.51 -15.67
N ILE A 6 4.01 11.48 -14.82
CA ILE A 6 4.62 11.50 -13.48
C ILE A 6 5.82 10.54 -13.49
N PRO A 7 7.02 10.97 -13.07
CA PRO A 7 8.15 10.07 -12.85
C PRO A 7 7.85 9.00 -11.80
N LEU A 8 8.27 7.75 -12.04
CA LEU A 8 8.05 6.65 -11.08
C LEU A 8 8.67 6.92 -9.69
N THR A 9 9.75 7.69 -9.63
CA THR A 9 10.40 8.10 -8.38
C THR A 9 9.47 8.91 -7.48
N ASP A 10 8.58 9.68 -8.09
CA ASP A 10 7.67 10.58 -7.37
C ASP A 10 6.43 9.83 -6.86
N LEU A 11 6.25 8.58 -7.30
CA LEU A 11 5.24 7.63 -6.83
C LEU A 11 5.74 6.76 -5.67
N LEU A 12 6.99 6.93 -5.26
CA LEU A 12 7.51 6.26 -4.07
C LEU A 12 6.92 6.91 -2.81
N PRO A 13 6.51 6.11 -1.81
CA PRO A 13 6.07 6.65 -0.53
C PRO A 13 7.22 7.34 0.19
N ASP A 14 6.91 8.41 0.89
CA ASP A 14 7.82 9.00 1.87
C ASP A 14 7.81 8.20 3.19
N ASP A 15 8.68 8.59 4.12
CA ASP A 15 8.85 7.93 5.42
C ASP A 15 7.57 7.96 6.28
N VAL A 16 6.73 8.99 6.13
CA VAL A 16 5.50 9.12 6.90
C VAL A 16 4.45 8.13 6.41
N VAL A 17 4.25 8.06 5.09
CA VAL A 17 3.33 7.14 4.44
C VAL A 17 3.76 5.70 4.66
N GLN A 18 5.05 5.39 4.46
CA GLN A 18 5.59 4.06 4.72
C GLN A 18 5.45 3.68 6.19
N GLY A 19 5.84 4.56 7.12
CA GLY A 19 5.76 4.30 8.54
C GLY A 19 4.33 4.12 9.05
N PHE A 20 3.34 4.77 8.44
CA PHE A 20 1.93 4.48 8.73
C PHE A 20 1.55 3.06 8.29
N ALA A 21 1.87 2.69 7.04
CA ALA A 21 1.56 1.36 6.52
C ALA A 21 2.21 0.26 7.38
N ASP A 22 3.48 0.44 7.76
CA ASP A 22 4.21 -0.52 8.60
C ASP A 22 3.49 -0.73 9.94
N ARG A 23 3.03 0.35 10.59
CA ARG A 23 2.28 0.27 11.86
C ARG A 23 0.92 -0.40 11.71
N THR A 24 0.25 -0.20 10.58
CA THR A 24 -1.03 -0.85 10.27
C THR A 24 -0.81 -2.38 10.20
N PHE A 25 0.13 -2.82 9.37
CA PHE A 25 0.38 -4.24 9.12
C PHE A 25 1.09 -4.97 10.26
N ALA A 26 1.91 -4.28 11.06
CA ALA A 26 2.57 -4.87 12.23
C ALA A 26 1.61 -5.50 13.24
N ARG A 27 0.33 -5.06 13.25
CA ARG A 27 -0.71 -5.58 14.15
C ARG A 27 -1.25 -6.95 13.73
N ALA A 28 -1.06 -7.37 12.48
CA ALA A 28 -1.47 -8.69 12.04
C ALA A 28 -0.59 -9.76 12.68
N MET A 29 -1.17 -10.65 13.48
CA MET A 29 -0.48 -11.74 14.16
C MET A 29 -0.57 -13.06 13.38
N THR A 30 -1.49 -13.15 12.41
CA THR A 30 -1.71 -14.31 11.55
C THR A 30 -1.87 -13.90 10.09
N ALA A 31 -1.66 -14.85 9.18
CA ALA A 31 -1.85 -14.66 7.74
C ALA A 31 -3.31 -14.25 7.40
N GLU A 32 -4.29 -14.81 8.11
CA GLU A 32 -5.70 -14.48 7.94
C GLU A 32 -6.01 -13.03 8.34
N GLN A 33 -5.47 -12.56 9.47
CA GLN A 33 -5.59 -11.16 9.87
C GLN A 33 -4.94 -10.21 8.86
N LEU A 34 -3.84 -10.65 8.23
CA LEU A 34 -3.18 -9.86 7.20
C LEU A 34 -4.08 -9.67 5.98
N GLN A 35 -4.83 -10.70 5.56
CA GLN A 35 -5.75 -10.58 4.42
C GLN A 35 -6.81 -9.50 4.64
N VAL A 36 -7.35 -9.41 5.86
CA VAL A 36 -8.29 -8.34 6.24
C VAL A 36 -7.62 -6.96 6.14
N GLN A 37 -6.37 -6.84 6.57
CA GLN A 37 -5.65 -5.57 6.51
C GLN A 37 -5.20 -5.18 5.10
N THR A 38 -5.02 -6.14 4.20
CA THR A 38 -4.75 -5.85 2.78
C THR A 38 -5.95 -5.16 2.11
N ALA A 39 -7.16 -5.31 2.66
CA ALA A 39 -8.33 -4.56 2.21
C ALA A 39 -8.16 -3.04 2.40
N TYR A 40 -7.30 -2.55 3.31
CA TYR A 40 -7.00 -1.11 3.39
C TYR A 40 -6.39 -0.56 2.09
N GLY A 41 -5.73 -1.40 1.28
CA GLY A 41 -5.26 -1.03 -0.04
C GLY A 41 -6.40 -0.66 -1.00
N SER A 42 -7.60 -1.23 -0.84
CA SER A 42 -8.72 -0.96 -1.77
C SER A 42 -9.23 0.48 -1.65
N ILE A 43 -9.15 1.08 -0.45
CA ILE A 43 -9.53 2.49 -0.24
C ILE A 43 -8.73 3.42 -1.15
N TYR A 44 -7.42 3.20 -1.24
CA TYR A 44 -6.56 4.02 -2.10
C TYR A 44 -6.71 3.69 -3.58
N ALA A 45 -7.17 2.48 -3.93
CA ALA A 45 -7.55 2.15 -5.29
C ALA A 45 -8.83 2.88 -5.72
N GLU A 46 -9.82 3.01 -4.82
CA GLU A 46 -11.03 3.82 -5.06
C GLU A 46 -10.64 5.30 -5.27
N VAL A 47 -9.82 5.86 -4.38
CA VAL A 47 -9.32 7.25 -4.53
C VAL A 47 -8.55 7.43 -5.84
N LEU A 48 -7.79 6.44 -6.29
CA LEU A 48 -7.09 6.49 -7.58
C LEU A 48 -8.07 6.54 -8.76
N VAL A 49 -9.16 5.77 -8.72
CA VAL A 49 -10.21 5.80 -9.76
C VAL A 49 -10.86 7.18 -9.80
N ASP A 50 -11.27 7.71 -8.66
CA ASP A 50 -11.87 9.05 -8.57
C ASP A 50 -10.92 10.15 -9.10
N ALA A 51 -9.63 10.03 -8.79
CA ALA A 51 -8.61 10.96 -9.27
C ALA A 51 -8.42 10.89 -10.79
N ILE A 52 -8.51 9.69 -11.39
CA ILE A 52 -8.46 9.51 -12.84
C ILE A 52 -9.70 10.13 -13.50
N ASP A 53 -10.89 9.87 -12.96
CA ASP A 53 -12.16 10.37 -13.51
C ASP A 53 -12.25 11.90 -13.45
N THR A 54 -11.65 12.51 -12.43
CA THR A 54 -11.58 13.96 -12.26
C THR A 54 -10.33 14.60 -12.86
N ASN A 55 -9.42 13.81 -13.43
CA ASN A 55 -8.12 14.23 -13.96
C ASN A 55 -7.26 14.99 -12.93
N ASP A 56 -7.40 14.65 -11.64
CA ASP A 56 -6.59 15.16 -10.54
C ASP A 56 -5.31 14.33 -10.38
N VAL A 57 -4.25 14.82 -11.02
CA VAL A 57 -2.96 14.13 -11.08
C VAL A 57 -2.24 14.09 -9.72
N GLU A 58 -2.43 15.10 -8.88
CA GLU A 58 -1.79 15.13 -7.56
C GLU A 58 -2.45 14.11 -6.63
N LEU A 59 -3.78 14.00 -6.67
CA LEU A 59 -4.52 13.00 -5.92
C LEU A 59 -4.18 11.58 -6.41
N ALA A 60 -4.08 11.37 -7.73
CA ALA A 60 -3.68 10.08 -8.30
C ALA A 60 -2.27 9.68 -7.82
N ALA A 61 -1.31 10.61 -7.84
CA ALA A 61 0.05 10.35 -7.35
C ALA A 61 0.08 10.05 -5.85
N ALA A 62 -0.72 10.77 -5.05
CA ALA A 62 -0.86 10.49 -3.62
C ALA A 62 -1.44 9.09 -3.37
N ALA A 63 -2.51 8.72 -4.08
CA ALA A 63 -3.13 7.40 -3.97
C ALA A 63 -2.16 6.27 -4.29
N VAL A 64 -1.36 6.41 -5.36
CA VAL A 64 -0.33 5.43 -5.72
C VAL A 64 0.73 5.31 -4.63
N ARG A 65 1.22 6.42 -4.05
CA ARG A 65 2.19 6.36 -2.94
C ARG A 65 1.67 5.54 -1.77
N TRP A 66 0.41 5.77 -1.38
CA TRP A 66 -0.25 5.01 -0.32
C TRP A 66 -0.42 3.53 -0.65
N LEU A 67 -0.83 3.20 -1.88
CA LEU A 67 -0.92 1.83 -2.38
C LEU A 67 0.43 1.11 -2.29
N VAL A 68 1.49 1.73 -2.80
CA VAL A 68 2.84 1.17 -2.80
C VAL A 68 3.31 0.89 -1.36
N ALA A 69 3.10 1.82 -0.44
CA ALA A 69 3.45 1.63 0.97
C ALA A 69 2.70 0.45 1.60
N HIS A 70 1.38 0.34 1.39
CA HIS A 70 0.58 -0.75 1.93
C HIS A 70 0.97 -2.11 1.36
N VAL A 71 1.22 -2.19 0.05
CA VAL A 71 1.68 -3.43 -0.58
C VAL A 71 3.06 -3.84 -0.06
N ARG A 72 3.99 -2.89 0.12
CA ARG A 72 5.33 -3.16 0.67
C ARG A 72 5.25 -3.66 2.11
N ALA A 73 4.53 -2.94 2.98
CA ALA A 73 4.35 -3.28 4.38
C ALA A 73 3.64 -4.64 4.54
N GLY A 74 2.54 -4.85 3.79
CA GLY A 74 1.81 -6.11 3.79
C GLY A 74 2.67 -7.28 3.33
N ARG A 75 3.44 -7.13 2.24
CA ARG A 75 4.35 -8.18 1.77
C ARG A 75 5.45 -8.49 2.78
N ALA A 76 6.07 -7.46 3.37
CA ALA A 76 7.08 -7.65 4.40
C ALA A 76 6.52 -8.44 5.59
N ARG A 77 5.33 -8.05 6.07
CA ARG A 77 4.67 -8.74 7.18
C ARG A 77 4.26 -10.18 6.84
N TRP A 78 3.77 -10.43 5.62
CA TRP A 78 3.45 -11.78 5.17
C TRP A 78 4.68 -12.69 5.28
N HIS A 79 5.83 -12.25 4.79
CA HIS A 79 7.06 -13.02 4.86
C HIS A 79 7.49 -13.33 6.30
N GLU A 80 7.35 -12.37 7.23
CA GLU A 80 7.64 -12.60 8.65
C GLU A 80 6.71 -13.67 9.28
N LEU A 81 5.43 -13.64 8.93
CA LEU A 81 4.43 -14.57 9.47
C LEU A 81 4.60 -15.98 8.88
N ASP A 82 4.88 -16.08 7.58
CA ASP A 82 5.13 -17.34 6.88
C ASP A 82 6.37 -18.05 7.44
N GLN A 83 7.46 -17.32 7.67
CA GLN A 83 8.68 -17.87 8.30
C GLN A 83 8.42 -18.42 9.72
N ARG A 84 7.55 -17.77 10.50
CA ARG A 84 7.17 -18.23 11.84
C ARG A 84 6.33 -19.51 11.80
N ALA A 85 5.48 -19.67 10.78
CA ALA A 85 4.68 -20.88 10.59
C ALA A 85 5.54 -22.08 10.13
N GLY A 86 6.57 -21.84 9.32
CA GLY A 86 7.47 -22.89 8.81
C GLY A 86 8.55 -23.39 9.78
N GLY A 87 8.85 -22.63 10.84
CA GLY A 87 9.90 -22.97 11.83
C GLY A 87 9.45 -23.83 13.01
N ALA A 88 8.20 -24.31 13.03
CA ALA A 88 7.63 -25.10 14.12
C ALA A 88 7.67 -26.62 13.89
N GLN A 89 8.53 -27.09 12.97
CA GLN A 89 8.72 -28.53 12.66
C GLN A 89 9.98 -29.08 13.32
#